data_AF-C5MAB8-F1
#
_entry.id   AF-C5MAB8-F1
#
_cell.length_a   1.000
_cell.length_b   1.000
_cell.length_c   1.000
_cell.angle_alpha   90.00
_cell.angle_beta   90.00
_cell.angle_gamma   90.00
#
_symmetry.space_group_name_H-M   'P 1'
#
loop_
_entity.id
_entity.type
_entity.pdbx_description
1 polymer ?
#
loop_
_entity_poly.entity_id
_entity_poly.type
_entity_poly.pdbx_seq_one_letter_code
_entity_poly.pdbx_strand_id
1 'polypeptide(L)'
;MGLLVHGIDSQFYIPNVKQNLSFLDDIIKKQHDRGSKYFVGDKLTAADIILQFPLCVNLFQNTGAVERMGAGDLKRDYPNLNKWAEDISKEPKLIKANESVAKYETVTPNI
;
A
#
# COMPACT_ATOMS: atom_id res chain seq x y z
N MET A 1 2.19 8.19 -23.55
CA MET A 1 0.76 8.29 -23.16
C MET A 1 0.20 9.55 -23.80
N GLY A 2 -0.98 9.50 -24.43
CA GLY A 2 -1.57 10.65 -25.13
C GLY A 2 -2.04 11.76 -24.18
N LEU A 3 -2.18 12.98 -24.70
CA LEU A 3 -2.56 14.20 -23.96
C LEU A 3 -3.82 14.03 -23.09
N LEU A 4 -4.84 13.33 -23.60
CA LEU A 4 -6.09 13.08 -22.88
C LEU A 4 -5.91 12.17 -21.66
N VAL A 5 -5.08 11.12 -21.78
CA VAL A 5 -4.83 10.19 -20.67
C VAL A 5 -4.07 10.89 -19.55
N HIS A 6 -3.07 11.69 -19.90
CA HIS A 6 -2.32 12.49 -18.93
C HIS A 6 -3.20 13.52 -18.20
N GLY A 7 -4.19 14.11 -18.90
CA GLY A 7 -5.17 15.00 -18.29
C GLY A 7 -6.03 14.29 -17.24
N ILE A 8 -6.53 13.10 -17.55
CA ILE A 8 -7.36 12.32 -16.60
C ILE A 8 -6.53 11.88 -15.39
N ASP A 9 -5.31 11.40 -15.61
CA ASP A 9 -4.39 10.98 -14.54
C ASP A 9 -4.12 12.14 -13.55
N SER A 10 -3.77 13.31 -14.08
CA SER A 10 -3.43 14.49 -13.28
C SER A 10 -4.61 15.12 -12.55
N GLN A 11 -5.79 15.17 -13.18
CA GLN A 11 -6.96 15.85 -12.61
C GLN A 11 -7.82 14.97 -11.70
N PHE A 12 -7.81 13.65 -11.91
CA PHE A 12 -8.72 12.75 -11.20
C PHE A 12 -8.00 11.63 -10.47
N TYR A 13 -7.15 10.84 -11.13
CA TYR A 13 -6.60 9.65 -10.49
C TYR A 13 -5.58 10.00 -9.39
N ILE A 14 -4.60 10.86 -9.67
CA ILE A 14 -3.57 11.22 -8.69
C ILE A 14 -4.18 11.92 -7.45
N PRO A 15 -5.06 12.91 -7.59
CA PRO A 15 -5.71 13.53 -6.43
C PRO A 15 -6.50 12.54 -5.58
N ASN A 16 -7.28 11.64 -6.22
CA ASN A 16 -8.04 10.61 -5.50
C ASN A 16 -7.13 9.61 -4.79
N VAL A 17 -6.03 9.19 -5.41
CA VAL A 17 -5.02 8.32 -4.77
C VAL A 17 -4.47 9.02 -3.53
N LYS A 18 -4.05 10.29 -3.64
CA LYS A 18 -3.52 11.05 -2.51
C LYS A 18 -4.55 11.22 -1.39
N GLN A 19 -5.79 11.52 -1.74
CA GLN A 19 -6.88 11.63 -0.76
C GLN A 19 -7.12 10.30 -0.02
N ASN A 20 -7.16 9.19 -0.74
CA ASN A 20 -7.33 7.86 -0.15
C ASN A 20 -6.14 7.48 0.74
N LEU A 21 -4.90 7.77 0.30
CA LEU A 21 -3.71 7.53 1.10
C LEU A 21 -3.69 8.38 2.37
N SER A 22 -4.10 9.66 2.30
CA SER A 22 -4.23 10.51 3.47
C SER A 22 -5.23 9.94 4.47
N PHE A 23 -6.40 9.47 4.00
CA PHE A 23 -7.40 8.85 4.87
C PHE A 23 -6.91 7.55 5.53
N LEU A 24 -6.21 6.71 4.77
CA LEU A 24 -5.65 5.46 5.28
C LEU A 24 -4.48 5.71 6.25
N ASP A 25 -3.64 6.73 6.00
CA ASP A 25 -2.56 7.13 6.92
C ASP A 25 -3.12 7.61 8.26
N ASP A 26 -4.21 8.38 8.24
CA ASP A 26 -4.92 8.79 9.46
C ASP A 26 -5.52 7.61 10.24
N ILE A 27 -6.04 6.58 9.54
CA ILE A 27 -6.53 5.35 10.18
C ILE A 27 -5.37 4.61 10.85
N ILE A 28 -4.27 4.38 10.12
CA ILE A 28 -3.12 3.65 10.65
C ILE A 28 -2.46 4.42 11.79
N LYS A 29 -2.37 5.75 11.70
CA LYS A 29 -1.88 6.59 12.79
C LYS A 29 -2.66 6.34 14.09
N LYS A 30 -4.00 6.36 14.03
CA LYS A 30 -4.85 6.08 15.20
C LYS A 30 -4.63 4.67 15.75
N GLN A 31 -4.34 3.70 14.88
CA GLN A 31 -4.01 2.34 15.31
C GLN A 31 -2.64 2.29 16.02
N HIS A 32 -1.62 2.95 15.45
CA HIS A 32 -0.29 3.08 16.04
C HIS A 32 -0.32 3.77 17.40
N ASP A 33 -1.10 4.84 17.55
CA ASP A 33 -1.27 5.57 18.81
C ASP A 33 -1.84 4.68 19.93
N ARG A 34 -2.56 3.61 19.55
CA ARG A 34 -3.11 2.59 20.47
C ARG A 34 -2.21 1.37 20.62
N GLY A 35 -1.00 1.41 20.04
CA GLY A 35 -0.02 0.31 20.08
C GLY A 35 -0.29 -0.82 19.08
N SER A 36 -1.22 -0.66 18.15
CA SER A 36 -1.50 -1.65 17.11
C SER A 36 -0.83 -1.30 15.79
N LYS A 37 -0.24 -2.30 15.15
CA LYS A 37 0.36 -2.20 13.81
C LYS A 37 -0.58 -2.64 12.67
N TYR A 38 -1.83 -2.94 12.96
CA TYR A 38 -2.80 -3.45 11.98
C TYR A 38 -3.90 -2.44 11.68
N PHE A 39 -4.52 -2.51 10.50
CA PHE A 39 -5.63 -1.62 10.12
C PHE A 39 -6.84 -1.73 11.06
N VAL A 40 -7.08 -2.91 11.63
CA VAL A 40 -8.24 -3.17 12.48
C VAL A 40 -7.84 -3.99 13.71
N GLY A 41 -8.17 -3.49 14.91
CA GLY A 41 -7.91 -4.20 16.16
C GLY A 41 -6.42 -4.32 16.46
N ASP A 42 -5.99 -5.45 17.01
CA ASP A 42 -4.65 -5.72 17.54
C ASP A 42 -3.97 -6.95 16.92
N LYS A 43 -4.55 -7.50 15.85
CA LYS A 43 -4.06 -8.70 15.15
C LYS A 43 -4.24 -8.59 13.64
N LEU A 44 -3.52 -9.42 12.89
CA LEU A 44 -3.68 -9.53 11.44
C LEU A 44 -5.13 -9.84 11.07
N THR A 45 -5.70 -9.05 10.15
CA THR A 45 -7.06 -9.22 9.65
C THR A 45 -7.11 -9.29 8.12
N ALA A 46 -8.30 -9.59 7.59
CA ALA A 46 -8.54 -9.53 6.15
C ALA A 46 -8.27 -8.14 5.55
N ALA A 47 -8.44 -7.05 6.32
CA ALA A 47 -8.14 -5.71 5.84
C ALA A 47 -6.67 -5.56 5.46
N ASP A 48 -5.77 -6.05 6.33
CA ASP A 48 -4.33 -6.01 6.06
C ASP A 48 -3.95 -6.90 4.87
N ILE A 49 -4.57 -8.07 4.74
CA ILE A 49 -4.33 -9.00 3.62
C ILE A 49 -4.77 -8.37 2.29
N ILE A 50 -5.99 -7.82 2.22
CA ILE A 50 -6.54 -7.21 1.00
C ILE A 50 -5.72 -5.98 0.59
N LEU A 51 -5.29 -5.18 1.57
CA LEU A 51 -4.53 -3.94 1.30
C LEU A 51 -3.04 -4.19 1.03
N GLN A 52 -2.50 -5.36 1.37
CA GLN A 52 -1.09 -5.67 1.16
C GLN A 52 -0.68 -5.45 -0.31
N PHE A 53 -1.42 -6.02 -1.26
CA PHE A 53 -1.06 -5.91 -2.67
C PHE A 53 -1.11 -4.45 -3.19
N PRO A 54 -2.24 -3.71 -3.09
CA PRO A 54 -2.30 -2.37 -3.63
C PRO A 54 -1.38 -1.37 -2.92
N LEU A 55 -1.11 -1.53 -1.62
CA LEU A 55 -0.28 -0.57 -0.88
C LEU A 55 1.19 -0.99 -0.86
N CYS A 56 1.53 -2.21 -0.45
CA CYS A 56 2.93 -2.64 -0.37
C CYS A 56 3.51 -2.82 -1.77
N VAL A 57 2.93 -3.71 -2.58
CA VAL A 57 3.52 -4.13 -3.85
C VAL A 57 3.45 -3.01 -4.89
N ASN A 58 2.30 -2.37 -5.05
CA ASN A 58 2.11 -1.39 -6.14
C ASN A 58 2.60 0.02 -5.81
N LEU A 59 2.70 0.40 -4.53
CA LEU A 59 3.05 1.76 -4.14
C LEU A 59 4.36 1.81 -3.35
N PHE A 60 4.40 1.28 -2.12
CA PHE A 60 5.54 1.51 -1.21
C PHE A 60 6.82 0.75 -1.59
N GLN A 61 6.70 -0.40 -2.28
CA GLN A 61 7.83 -1.20 -2.77
C GLN A 61 8.18 -0.89 -4.24
N ASN A 62 7.26 -0.29 -5.00
CA ASN A 62 7.46 0.01 -6.42
C ASN A 62 7.65 1.52 -6.67
N THR A 63 8.78 2.05 -6.21
CA THR A 63 9.12 3.48 -6.32
C THR A 63 9.10 3.97 -7.76
N GLY A 64 9.52 3.15 -8.72
CA GLY A 64 9.48 3.49 -10.15
C GLY A 64 8.07 3.65 -10.70
N ALA A 65 7.09 2.88 -10.24
CA ALA A 65 5.69 3.07 -10.63
C ALA A 65 5.11 4.36 -10.05
N VAL A 66 5.43 4.65 -8.79
CA VAL A 66 5.01 5.89 -8.10
C VAL A 66 5.60 7.14 -8.76
N GLU A 67 6.88 7.08 -9.15
CA GLU A 67 7.54 8.17 -9.87
C GLU A 67 6.88 8.42 -11.23
N ARG A 68 6.63 7.36 -12.00
CA ARG A 68 5.91 7.46 -13.29
C ARG A 68 4.47 7.98 -13.13
N MET A 69 3.83 7.67 -12.01
CA MET A 69 2.51 8.20 -11.67
C MET A 69 2.57 9.70 -11.32
N GLY A 70 3.72 10.26 -10.96
CA GLY A 70 3.82 11.64 -10.50
C GLY A 70 3.17 11.87 -9.13
N ALA A 71 3.05 10.81 -8.32
CA ALA A 71 2.40 10.89 -7.01
C ALA A 71 3.28 11.54 -5.93
N GLY A 72 4.58 11.72 -6.18
CA GLY A 72 5.53 12.33 -5.26
C GLY A 72 6.20 11.28 -4.35
N ASP A 73 6.72 11.73 -3.21
CA ASP A 73 7.40 10.86 -2.24
C ASP A 73 6.39 10.33 -1.22
N LEU A 74 5.81 9.17 -1.52
CA LEU A 74 4.80 8.56 -0.65
C LEU A 74 5.35 8.19 0.73
N LYS A 75 6.64 7.89 0.87
CA LYS A 75 7.22 7.49 2.17
C LYS A 75 7.30 8.68 3.10
N ARG A 76 7.69 9.84 2.55
CA ARG A 76 7.70 11.11 3.28
C ARG A 76 6.28 11.60 3.57
N ASP A 77 5.39 11.52 2.58
CA ASP A 77 4.07 12.14 2.66
C ASP A 77 3.08 11.29 3.48
N TYR A 78 3.26 9.96 3.56
CA TYR A 78 2.41 9.02 4.30
C TYR A 78 3.25 8.07 5.19
N PRO A 79 3.88 8.60 6.25
CA PRO A 79 4.86 7.85 7.03
C PRO A 79 4.25 6.72 7.88
N ASN A 80 2.98 6.82 8.28
CA ASN A 80 2.32 5.77 9.05
C ASN A 80 2.01 4.58 8.16
N LEU A 81 1.53 4.82 6.94
CA LEU A 81 1.37 3.78 5.93
C LEU A 81 2.70 3.16 5.52
N ASN A 82 3.76 3.94 5.37
CA ASN A 82 5.09 3.38 5.09
C ASN A 82 5.52 2.43 6.21
N LYS A 83 5.37 2.84 7.47
CA LYS A 83 5.68 2.00 8.62
C LYS A 83 4.82 0.72 8.64
N TRP A 84 3.51 0.84 8.41
CA TRP A 84 2.63 -0.32 8.29
C TRP A 84 3.08 -1.26 7.16
N ALA A 85 3.46 -0.73 5.99
CA ALA A 85 3.94 -1.53 4.87
C ALA A 85 5.23 -2.31 5.22
N GLU A 86 6.15 -1.67 5.95
CA GLU A 86 7.37 -2.31 6.47
C GLU A 86 7.09 -3.39 7.51
N ASP A 87 6.14 -3.15 8.42
CA ASP A 87 5.77 -4.06 9.50
C ASP A 87 4.98 -5.27 8.99
N ILE A 88 4.01 -5.04 8.09
CA ILE A 88 3.13 -6.08 7.57
C ILE A 88 3.88 -7.02 6.61
N SER A 89 4.87 -6.51 5.87
CA SER A 89 5.72 -7.33 5.00
C SER A 89 6.57 -8.34 5.77
N LYS A 90 6.74 -8.14 7.09
CA LYS A 90 7.46 -9.03 8.00
C LYS A 90 6.53 -9.91 8.84
N GLU A 91 5.21 -9.80 8.67
CA GLU A 91 4.23 -10.54 9.47
C GLU A 91 4.24 -12.04 9.10
N PRO A 92 4.65 -12.95 10.02
CA PRO A 92 4.83 -14.36 9.68
C PRO A 92 3.57 -15.04 9.15
N LYS A 93 2.39 -14.66 9.68
CA LYS A 93 1.11 -15.24 9.22
C LYS A 93 0.77 -14.83 7.80
N LEU A 94 1.11 -13.59 7.41
CA LEU A 94 0.88 -13.10 6.06
C LEU A 94 1.83 -13.75 5.06
N ILE A 95 3.12 -13.86 5.43
CA ILE A 95 4.13 -14.57 4.63
C ILE A 95 3.66 -16.00 4.35
N LYS A 96 3.24 -16.73 5.38
CA LYS A 96 2.73 -18.11 5.24
C LYS A 96 1.48 -18.20 4.35
N ALA A 97 0.59 -17.20 4.43
CA ALA A 97 -0.59 -17.14 3.57
C ALA A 97 -0.19 -16.99 2.09
N ASN A 98 0.75 -16.08 1.81
CA ASN A 98 1.27 -15.84 0.46
C ASN A 98 2.00 -17.07 -0.10
N GLU A 99 2.84 -17.73 0.70
CA GLU A 99 3.49 -19.00 0.32
C GLU A 99 2.48 -20.09 -0.06
N SER A 100 1.34 -20.14 0.64
CA SER A 100 0.30 -21.15 0.39
C SER A 100 -0.39 -20.97 -0.96
N VAL A 101 -0.44 -19.73 -1.45
CA VAL A 101 -1.07 -19.38 -2.73
C VAL A 101 -0.08 -19.20 -3.87
N ALA A 102 1.22 -19.04 -3.59
CA ALA A 102 2.28 -18.82 -4.58
C ALA A 102 2.29 -19.86 -5.72
N LYS A 103 1.94 -21.12 -5.41
CA LYS A 103 1.83 -22.19 -6.42
C LYS A 103 0.71 -21.98 -7.45
N TYR A 104 -0.23 -21.08 -7.20
CA TYR A 104 -1.32 -20.71 -8.11
C TYR A 104 -1.01 -19.42 -8.89
N GLU A 105 0.04 -18.69 -8.52
CA GLU A 105 0.43 -17.47 -9.21
C GLU A 105 1.18 -17.82 -10.50
N THR A 106 0.65 -17.37 -11.64
CA THR A 106 1.26 -17.59 -12.96
C THR A 106 2.33 -16.56 -13.29
N VAL A 107 2.46 -15.52 -12.46
CA VAL A 107 3.42 -14.44 -12.58
C VAL A 107 4.17 -14.37 -11.26
N THR A 108 5.48 -14.62 -11.26
CA THR A 108 6.31 -14.35 -10.09
C THR A 108 6.40 -12.83 -9.96
N PRO A 109 5.86 -12.22 -8.88
CA PRO A 109 6.03 -10.79 -8.69
C PRO A 109 7.53 -10.52 -8.57
N ASN A 110 8.06 -9.54 -9.30
CA ASN A 110 9.42 -9.06 -9.09
C ASN A 110 9.44 -8.33 -7.73
N ILE A 111 9.64 -9.09 -6.65
CA ILE A 111 9.85 -8.59 -5.29
C ILE A 111 11.33 -8.33 -5.07
#